data_AF-A0A971QF46-F1
#
_entry.id   AF-A0A971QF46-F1
#
_cell.length_a   1.000
_cell.length_b   1.000
_cell.length_c   1.000
_cell.angle_alpha   90.00
_cell.angle_beta   90.00
_cell.angle_gamma   90.00
#
_symmetry.space_group_name_H-M   'P 1'
#
loop_
_entity.id
_entity.type
_entity.pdbx_description
1 polymer ?
#
loop_
_entity_poly.entity_id
_entity_poly.type
_entity_poly.pdbx_seq_one_letter_code
_entity_poly.pdbx_strand_id
1 'polypeptide(L)'
;MIVDCHTHIWESVEQLGRGTGLWSHRHGRRKGGPPPQAGTREHFVASKPVDCTFVLAFRSYYLDAEVPNDYVARYVRQHPDRLVGFAGVDPSRPKEAIDELRRAHNELGMRGVTIWPAAQDFHPANSAAMRVYTEASRLHMPIIIHQDVRASENTKMEFARPYLVDEVAREFPDLKIIISQLGYPWMEETTALLAKHRNVFADISGLVHHEWLAYNALLSAYQAGVMDALLFGSNFPYTTAAACIEALYSINQFCHGTALPTIPREQLRQIVERDVLTLLNIAGEPDLAPPEPDTTVIQVEE
;
A
#
# COMPACT_ATOMS: atom_id res chain seq x y z
N MET A 1 -14.66 -12.81 3.91
CA MET A 1 -13.65 -12.61 2.86
C MET A 1 -12.38 -12.12 3.53
N ILE A 2 -11.22 -12.63 3.14
CA ILE A 2 -9.90 -12.20 3.60
C ILE A 2 -9.17 -11.58 2.41
N VAL A 3 -8.76 -10.33 2.56
CA VAL A 3 -8.03 -9.57 1.54
C VAL A 3 -6.65 -9.22 2.06
N ASP A 4 -5.61 -9.65 1.35
CA ASP A 4 -4.25 -9.22 1.59
C ASP A 4 -3.96 -7.94 0.81
N CYS A 5 -3.91 -6.80 1.50
CA CYS A 5 -3.89 -5.49 0.86
C CYS A 5 -2.48 -5.02 0.46
N HIS A 6 -1.44 -5.80 0.71
CA HIS A 6 -0.07 -5.33 0.56
C HIS A 6 0.90 -6.45 0.19
N THR A 7 1.14 -6.60 -1.11
CA THR A 7 2.13 -7.55 -1.63
C THR A 7 2.93 -6.97 -2.78
N HIS A 8 4.17 -7.42 -2.90
CA HIS A 8 5.09 -7.00 -3.95
C HIS A 8 5.51 -8.18 -4.81
N ILE A 9 5.76 -7.90 -6.09
CA ILE A 9 6.39 -8.83 -7.01
C ILE A 9 7.52 -8.15 -7.76
N TRP A 10 8.51 -8.92 -8.18
CA TRP A 10 9.57 -8.49 -9.10
C TRP A 10 10.12 -9.69 -9.88
N GLU A 11 10.53 -9.45 -11.11
CA GLU A 11 11.24 -10.41 -11.97
C GLU A 11 12.72 -10.49 -11.59
N SER A 12 13.30 -9.35 -11.23
CA SER A 12 14.71 -9.25 -10.90
C SER A 12 14.95 -8.24 -9.80
N VAL A 13 16.08 -8.39 -9.11
CA VAL A 13 16.42 -7.52 -7.97
C VAL A 13 16.70 -6.11 -8.48
N GLU A 14 17.25 -5.97 -9.67
CA GLU A 14 17.59 -4.70 -10.33
C GLU A 14 16.38 -3.75 -10.43
N GLN A 15 15.16 -4.30 -10.50
CA GLN A 15 13.91 -3.52 -10.46
C GLN A 15 13.72 -2.70 -9.18
N LEU A 16 14.44 -3.02 -8.10
CA LEU A 16 14.42 -2.28 -6.82
C LEU A 16 15.41 -1.11 -6.79
N GLY A 17 16.14 -0.87 -7.90
CA GLY A 17 17.02 0.27 -8.11
C GLY A 17 18.13 0.44 -7.08
N ARG A 18 18.47 1.68 -6.75
CA ARG A 18 19.47 2.06 -5.73
C ARG A 18 19.08 1.69 -4.28
N GLY A 19 17.91 1.05 -4.09
CA GLY A 19 17.52 0.42 -2.83
C GLY A 19 17.97 -1.03 -2.70
N THR A 20 18.32 -1.71 -3.80
CA THR A 20 18.61 -3.17 -3.90
C THR A 20 19.49 -3.75 -2.81
N GLY A 21 20.54 -3.03 -2.39
CA GLY A 21 21.43 -3.47 -1.31
C GLY A 21 20.69 -3.73 0.00
N LEU A 22 19.68 -2.93 0.34
CA LEU A 22 19.04 -2.95 1.67
C LEU A 22 17.81 -3.88 1.77
N TRP A 23 17.12 -4.19 0.68
CA TRP A 23 16.10 -5.27 0.62
C TRP A 23 16.73 -6.65 0.99
N SER A 24 18.02 -6.80 0.72
CA SER A 24 18.84 -7.98 1.02
C SER A 24 19.35 -8.03 2.47
N HIS A 25 19.24 -6.96 3.25
CA HIS A 25 20.10 -6.78 4.42
C HIS A 25 19.49 -6.99 5.81
N ARG A 26 18.16 -7.13 5.97
CA ARG A 26 17.60 -7.05 7.35
C ARG A 26 16.46 -7.98 7.73
N HIS A 27 16.00 -8.88 6.86
CA HIS A 27 15.01 -9.89 7.27
C HIS A 27 15.71 -11.08 7.94
N GLY A 28 15.89 -10.96 9.27
CA GLY A 28 16.40 -12.02 10.15
C GLY A 28 17.64 -11.64 10.95
N ARG A 29 17.91 -12.41 12.02
CA ARG A 29 19.11 -12.30 12.89
C ARG A 29 20.45 -12.50 12.15
N ARG A 30 20.46 -12.75 10.84
CA ARG A 30 21.66 -12.93 10.00
C ARG A 30 21.71 -11.84 8.94
N LYS A 31 22.76 -11.01 9.00
CA LYS A 31 23.13 -10.09 7.91
C LYS A 31 23.57 -10.91 6.69
N GLY A 32 23.09 -10.55 5.50
CA GLY A 32 23.74 -10.90 4.21
C GLY A 32 23.14 -12.05 3.40
N GLY A 33 21.81 -12.19 3.30
CA GLY A 33 21.17 -13.08 2.32
C GLY A 33 20.84 -12.36 1.02
N PRO A 34 20.65 -13.07 -0.12
CA PRO A 34 20.02 -12.48 -1.29
C PRO A 34 18.59 -12.03 -0.93
N PRO A 35 18.02 -11.05 -1.64
CA PRO A 35 16.64 -10.66 -1.41
C PRO A 35 15.72 -11.85 -1.71
N PRO A 36 14.56 -11.93 -1.04
CA PRO A 36 13.63 -13.04 -1.23
C PRO A 36 13.13 -13.11 -2.68
N GLN A 37 12.78 -14.32 -3.13
CA GLN A 37 12.13 -14.48 -4.43
C GLN A 37 10.71 -13.91 -4.37
N ALA A 38 10.37 -13.06 -5.33
CA ALA A 38 9.08 -12.39 -5.43
C ALA A 38 8.43 -12.59 -6.80
N GLY A 39 8.72 -13.71 -7.46
CA GLY A 39 8.10 -14.04 -8.73
C GLY A 39 6.60 -14.29 -8.57
N THR A 40 5.88 -14.21 -9.68
CA THR A 40 4.42 -14.42 -9.73
C THR A 40 4.01 -15.81 -9.23
N ARG A 41 4.86 -16.83 -9.43
CA ARG A 41 4.61 -18.20 -8.95
C ARG A 41 4.67 -18.27 -7.43
N GLU A 42 5.72 -17.72 -6.83
CA GLU A 42 5.93 -17.70 -5.38
C GLU A 42 4.80 -16.89 -4.71
N HIS A 43 4.46 -15.75 -5.30
CA HIS A 43 3.33 -14.92 -4.86
C HIS A 43 2.00 -15.68 -4.90
N PHE A 44 1.70 -16.39 -5.99
CA PHE A 44 0.44 -17.14 -6.11
C PHE A 44 0.33 -18.26 -5.06
N VAL A 45 1.44 -18.91 -4.70
CA VAL A 45 1.47 -19.91 -3.63
C VAL A 45 1.23 -19.25 -2.27
N ALA A 46 1.91 -18.14 -1.98
CA ALA A 46 1.80 -17.42 -0.71
C ALA A 46 0.41 -16.79 -0.47
N SER A 47 -0.32 -16.45 -1.53
CA SER A 47 -1.67 -15.88 -1.49
C SER A 47 -2.79 -16.93 -1.41
N LYS A 48 -2.52 -18.23 -1.49
CA LYS A 48 -3.55 -19.29 -1.35
C LYS A 48 -4.43 -19.20 -0.10
N PRO A 49 -3.93 -18.79 1.08
CA PRO A 49 -4.73 -18.68 2.29
C PRO A 49 -5.77 -17.55 2.31
N VAL A 50 -5.74 -16.65 1.31
CA VAL A 50 -6.64 -15.48 1.25
C VAL A 50 -7.50 -15.52 -0.02
N ASP A 51 -8.64 -14.84 0.03
CA ASP A 51 -9.60 -14.81 -1.08
C ASP A 51 -9.12 -13.88 -2.20
N CYS A 52 -8.56 -12.72 -1.82
CA CYS A 52 -8.06 -11.70 -2.74
C CYS A 52 -6.72 -11.10 -2.27
N THR A 53 -5.90 -10.63 -3.21
CA THR A 53 -4.61 -9.98 -2.91
C THR A 53 -4.37 -8.76 -3.80
N PHE A 54 -3.87 -7.67 -3.20
CA PHE A 54 -3.44 -6.48 -3.92
C PHE A 54 -1.98 -6.63 -4.32
N VAL A 55 -1.70 -6.50 -5.61
CA VAL A 55 -0.35 -6.59 -6.19
C VAL A 55 0.10 -5.18 -6.57
N LEU A 56 1.16 -4.71 -5.93
CA LEU A 56 1.59 -3.31 -6.01
C LEU A 56 2.71 -3.15 -7.05
N ALA A 57 2.45 -2.38 -8.11
CA ALA A 57 3.50 -1.86 -8.98
C ALA A 57 4.19 -0.64 -8.32
N PHE A 58 5.35 -0.25 -8.84
CA PHE A 58 6.11 0.86 -8.27
C PHE A 58 7.00 1.53 -9.32
N ARG A 59 7.19 2.84 -9.21
CA ARG A 59 8.13 3.61 -10.05
C ARG A 59 8.79 4.68 -9.22
N SER A 60 10.11 4.78 -9.23
CA SER A 60 10.86 5.89 -8.65
C SER A 60 11.98 6.31 -9.59
N TYR A 61 11.91 7.53 -10.10
CA TYR A 61 13.00 8.16 -10.84
C TYR A 61 14.17 8.51 -9.92
N TYR A 62 13.89 8.82 -8.65
CA TYR A 62 14.91 9.18 -7.66
C TYR A 62 15.84 8.01 -7.32
N LEU A 63 15.26 6.82 -7.12
CA LEU A 63 16.02 5.60 -6.81
C LEU A 63 16.35 4.77 -8.04
N ASP A 64 15.92 5.16 -9.24
CA ASP A 64 16.07 4.33 -10.46
C ASP A 64 15.46 2.93 -10.26
N ALA A 65 14.25 2.89 -9.68
CA ALA A 65 13.53 1.67 -9.32
C ALA A 65 12.20 1.59 -10.08
N GLU A 66 11.85 0.39 -10.54
CA GLU A 66 10.61 0.17 -11.29
C GLU A 66 10.16 -1.29 -11.25
N VAL A 67 8.94 -1.50 -10.78
CA VAL A 67 8.13 -2.68 -11.05
C VAL A 67 7.03 -2.24 -12.03
N PRO A 68 7.13 -2.59 -13.32
CA PRO A 68 6.26 -2.02 -14.35
C PRO A 68 4.78 -2.37 -14.15
N ASN A 69 3.90 -1.39 -14.43
CA ASN A 69 2.44 -1.61 -14.40
C ASN A 69 2.02 -2.73 -15.37
N ASP A 70 2.59 -2.79 -16.57
CA ASP A 70 2.33 -3.85 -17.55
C ASP A 70 2.67 -5.26 -17.03
N TYR A 71 3.73 -5.39 -16.23
CA TYR A 71 4.12 -6.66 -15.62
C TYR A 71 3.07 -7.11 -14.59
N VAL A 72 2.70 -6.22 -13.67
CA VAL A 72 1.65 -6.48 -12.68
C VAL A 72 0.31 -6.77 -13.35
N ALA A 73 -0.10 -5.99 -14.35
CA ALA A 73 -1.36 -6.17 -15.06
C ALA A 73 -1.42 -7.51 -15.82
N ARG A 74 -0.30 -7.96 -16.40
CA ARG A 74 -0.22 -9.27 -17.04
C ARG A 74 -0.42 -10.40 -16.04
N TYR A 75 0.11 -10.26 -14.82
CA TYR A 75 -0.08 -11.25 -13.77
C TYR A 75 -1.52 -11.23 -13.23
N VAL A 76 -2.07 -10.05 -12.94
CA VAL A 76 -3.46 -9.88 -12.47
C VAL A 76 -4.45 -10.51 -13.45
N ARG A 77 -4.27 -10.30 -14.77
CA ARG A 77 -5.13 -10.89 -15.81
C ARG A 77 -5.15 -12.43 -15.84
N GLN A 78 -4.16 -13.10 -15.26
CA GLN A 78 -4.14 -14.56 -15.17
C GLN A 78 -5.08 -15.08 -14.06
N HIS A 79 -5.38 -14.24 -13.06
CA HIS A 79 -6.20 -14.59 -11.89
C HIS A 79 -7.09 -13.40 -11.45
N PRO A 80 -7.96 -12.86 -12.32
CA PRO A 80 -8.71 -11.62 -12.06
C PRO A 80 -9.76 -11.75 -10.94
N ASP A 81 -10.12 -12.99 -10.58
CA ASP A 81 -11.00 -13.33 -9.45
C ASP A 81 -10.30 -13.27 -8.09
N ARG A 82 -8.95 -13.25 -8.07
CA ARG A 82 -8.14 -13.30 -6.84
C ARG A 82 -7.16 -12.15 -6.71
N LEU A 83 -6.84 -11.45 -7.79
CA LEU A 83 -5.80 -10.43 -7.79
C LEU A 83 -6.36 -9.07 -8.21
N VAL A 84 -5.92 -8.03 -7.52
CA VAL A 84 -6.21 -6.64 -7.86
C VAL A 84 -4.89 -5.89 -8.02
N GLY A 85 -4.69 -5.26 -9.18
CA GLY A 85 -3.47 -4.51 -9.46
C GLY A 85 -3.58 -3.06 -8.99
N PHE A 86 -2.50 -2.57 -8.35
CA PHE A 86 -2.32 -1.16 -8.02
C PHE A 86 -1.21 -0.58 -8.89
N ALA A 87 -1.49 0.55 -9.54
CA ALA A 87 -0.59 1.24 -10.44
C ALA A 87 0.49 2.02 -9.67
N GLY A 88 1.76 1.76 -9.97
CA GLY A 88 2.87 2.54 -9.46
C GLY A 88 3.12 3.75 -10.35
N VAL A 89 3.10 4.94 -9.76
CA VAL A 89 3.39 6.20 -10.47
C VAL A 89 4.30 7.09 -9.63
N ASP A 90 5.03 8.00 -10.28
CA ASP A 90 5.96 8.92 -9.62
C ASP A 90 5.51 10.38 -9.74
N PRO A 91 4.97 10.99 -8.65
CA PRO A 91 4.54 12.38 -8.65
C PRO A 91 5.63 13.42 -8.96
N SER A 92 6.92 13.08 -8.93
CA SER A 92 8.01 13.97 -9.37
C SER A 92 7.98 14.27 -10.88
N ARG A 93 7.18 13.51 -11.65
CA ARG A 93 6.87 13.72 -13.06
C ARG A 93 5.34 13.74 -13.25
N PRO A 94 4.65 14.81 -12.81
CA PRO A 94 3.19 14.78 -12.64
C PRO A 94 2.42 14.56 -13.95
N LYS A 95 2.92 15.04 -15.10
CA LYS A 95 2.28 14.78 -16.39
C LYS A 95 2.30 13.28 -16.73
N GLU A 96 3.49 12.68 -16.70
CA GLU A 96 3.68 11.25 -16.95
C GLU A 96 2.90 10.38 -15.95
N ALA A 97 2.90 10.76 -14.67
CA ALA A 97 2.15 10.06 -13.64
C ALA A 97 0.63 10.06 -13.91
N ILE A 98 0.07 11.20 -14.32
CA ILE A 98 -1.37 11.33 -14.63
C ILE A 98 -1.72 10.54 -15.90
N ASP A 99 -0.90 10.65 -16.95
CA ASP A 99 -1.10 9.91 -18.20
C ASP A 99 -1.04 8.38 -17.94
N GLU A 100 -0.09 7.93 -17.13
CA GLU A 100 0.04 6.53 -16.75
C GLU A 100 -1.10 6.05 -15.84
N LEU A 101 -1.61 6.88 -14.91
CA LEU A 101 -2.79 6.52 -14.11
C LEU A 101 -4.01 6.28 -15.00
N ARG A 102 -4.24 7.13 -15.99
CA ARG A 102 -5.34 7.00 -16.95
C ARG A 102 -5.21 5.72 -17.76
N ARG A 103 -4.02 5.44 -18.29
CA ARG A 103 -3.72 4.19 -19.02
C ARG A 103 -3.91 2.97 -18.12
N ALA A 104 -3.36 3.00 -16.92
CA ALA A 104 -3.45 1.91 -15.97
C ALA A 104 -4.89 1.57 -15.60
N HIS A 105 -5.74 2.58 -15.43
CA HIS A 105 -7.17 2.41 -15.19
C HIS A 105 -7.92 1.89 -16.43
N ASN A 106 -7.83 2.62 -17.55
CA ASN A 106 -8.66 2.39 -18.74
C ASN A 106 -8.23 1.18 -19.57
N GLU A 107 -6.92 0.90 -19.65
CA GLU A 107 -6.36 -0.12 -20.54
C GLU A 107 -5.86 -1.36 -19.77
N LEU A 108 -5.28 -1.17 -18.58
CA LEU A 108 -4.68 -2.26 -17.80
C LEU A 108 -5.62 -2.84 -16.74
N GLY A 109 -6.73 -2.16 -16.43
CA GLY A 109 -7.69 -2.60 -15.42
C GLY A 109 -7.18 -2.48 -13.98
N MET A 110 -6.19 -1.62 -13.72
CA MET A 110 -5.71 -1.35 -12.37
C MET A 110 -6.78 -0.62 -11.56
N ARG A 111 -6.85 -0.90 -10.25
CA ARG A 111 -7.94 -0.44 -9.37
C ARG A 111 -7.46 0.41 -8.19
N GLY A 112 -6.18 0.70 -8.10
CA GLY A 112 -5.61 1.55 -7.06
C GLY A 112 -4.27 2.12 -7.47
N VAL A 113 -3.72 3.02 -6.66
CA VAL A 113 -2.46 3.72 -6.89
C VAL A 113 -1.48 3.41 -5.78
N THR A 114 -0.20 3.25 -6.11
CA THR A 114 0.89 3.12 -5.16
C THR A 114 1.90 4.24 -5.35
N ILE A 115 2.19 4.94 -4.26
CA ILE A 115 3.24 5.95 -4.16
C ILE A 115 4.07 5.73 -2.90
N TRP A 116 5.29 6.27 -2.89
CA TRP A 116 6.23 6.20 -1.78
C TRP A 116 7.03 7.50 -1.69
N PRO A 117 6.49 8.53 -1.02
CA PRO A 117 7.07 9.88 -0.98
C PRO A 117 8.56 9.91 -0.58
N ALA A 118 8.94 9.14 0.44
CA ALA A 118 10.33 9.04 0.90
C ALA A 118 11.29 8.40 -0.11
N ALA A 119 10.81 7.48 -0.95
CA ALA A 119 11.61 6.84 -2.00
C ALA A 119 11.50 7.53 -3.36
N GLN A 120 10.59 8.48 -3.52
CA GLN A 120 10.36 9.23 -4.76
C GLN A 120 10.76 10.72 -4.64
N ASP A 121 11.30 11.11 -3.48
CA ASP A 121 11.81 12.45 -3.19
C ASP A 121 10.78 13.57 -3.39
N PHE A 122 9.62 13.45 -2.74
CA PHE A 122 8.62 14.52 -2.73
C PHE A 122 7.87 14.62 -1.40
N HIS A 123 7.44 15.85 -1.08
CA HIS A 123 6.55 16.10 0.04
C HIS A 123 5.11 15.66 -0.30
N PRO A 124 4.43 14.83 0.52
CA PRO A 124 3.12 14.26 0.20
C PRO A 124 2.07 15.27 -0.25
N ALA A 125 2.05 16.48 0.31
CA ALA A 125 1.10 17.54 -0.04
C ALA A 125 1.64 18.60 -1.03
N ASN A 126 2.76 18.36 -1.71
CA ASN A 126 3.22 19.33 -2.72
C ASN A 126 2.28 19.36 -3.93
N SER A 127 2.33 20.46 -4.70
CA SER A 127 1.41 20.67 -5.82
C SER A 127 1.46 19.58 -6.90
N ALA A 128 2.59 18.90 -7.07
CA ALA A 128 2.72 17.81 -8.03
C ALA A 128 1.98 16.55 -7.55
N ALA A 129 2.14 16.16 -6.28
CA ALA A 129 1.42 15.06 -5.65
C ALA A 129 -0.09 15.33 -5.56
N MET A 130 -0.48 16.56 -5.22
CA MET A 130 -1.90 16.95 -5.16
C MET A 130 -2.61 16.74 -6.51
N ARG A 131 -1.94 16.98 -7.65
CA ARG A 131 -2.51 16.69 -8.97
C ARG A 131 -2.71 15.20 -9.23
N VAL A 132 -1.81 14.35 -8.73
CA VAL A 132 -1.95 12.89 -8.82
C VAL A 132 -3.14 12.43 -7.96
N TYR A 133 -3.33 13.00 -6.77
CA TYR A 133 -4.48 12.72 -5.92
C TYR A 133 -5.81 13.18 -6.53
N THR A 134 -5.83 14.35 -7.19
CA THR A 134 -7.00 14.80 -7.95
C THR A 134 -7.40 13.77 -9.01
N GLU A 135 -6.43 13.25 -9.78
CA GLU A 135 -6.72 12.26 -10.81
C GLU A 135 -7.15 10.91 -10.21
N ALA A 136 -6.46 10.43 -9.18
CA ALA A 136 -6.85 9.20 -8.48
C ALA A 136 -8.26 9.29 -7.88
N SER A 137 -8.61 10.44 -7.30
CA SER A 137 -9.96 10.72 -6.80
C SER A 137 -11.00 10.68 -7.92
N ARG A 138 -10.71 11.32 -9.07
CA ARG A 138 -11.57 11.30 -10.27
C ARG A 138 -11.81 9.88 -10.81
N LEU A 139 -10.78 9.03 -10.76
CA LEU A 139 -10.83 7.64 -11.20
C LEU A 139 -11.36 6.68 -10.12
N HIS A 140 -11.74 7.20 -8.95
CA HIS A 140 -12.14 6.41 -7.78
C HIS A 140 -11.11 5.33 -7.38
N MET A 141 -9.82 5.62 -7.58
CA MET A 141 -8.73 4.70 -7.26
C MET A 141 -8.19 5.01 -5.85
N PRO A 142 -8.32 4.10 -4.86
CA PRO A 142 -7.64 4.22 -3.57
C PRO A 142 -6.13 4.34 -3.74
N ILE A 143 -5.48 5.00 -2.80
CA ILE A 143 -4.02 5.20 -2.82
C ILE A 143 -3.38 4.52 -1.62
N ILE A 144 -2.38 3.67 -1.89
CA ILE A 144 -1.45 3.19 -0.88
C ILE A 144 -0.23 4.11 -0.86
N ILE A 145 -0.02 4.75 0.28
CA ILE A 145 1.20 5.49 0.61
C ILE A 145 2.13 4.53 1.34
N HIS A 146 3.15 4.08 0.63
CA HIS A 146 4.17 3.20 1.16
C HIS A 146 5.08 3.95 2.15
N GLN A 147 5.33 3.32 3.29
CA GLN A 147 5.92 3.94 4.48
C GLN A 147 7.28 3.38 4.87
N ASP A 148 7.81 2.38 4.17
CA ASP A 148 9.12 1.85 4.54
C ASP A 148 10.19 2.95 4.41
N VAL A 149 10.91 3.21 5.49
CA VAL A 149 12.05 4.15 5.53
C VAL A 149 13.39 3.43 5.62
N ARG A 150 13.36 2.09 5.63
CA ARG A 150 14.54 1.24 5.81
C ARG A 150 15.07 0.68 4.49
N ALA A 151 14.35 0.90 3.39
CA ALA A 151 14.63 0.31 2.10
C ALA A 151 15.86 0.89 1.39
N SER A 152 16.27 2.13 1.68
CA SER A 152 17.53 2.71 1.18
C SER A 152 18.04 3.76 2.15
N GLU A 153 19.36 3.94 2.25
CA GLU A 153 19.93 5.11 2.95
C GLU A 153 19.57 6.43 2.26
N ASN A 154 19.17 6.36 0.99
CA ASN A 154 18.70 7.51 0.22
C ASN A 154 17.23 7.86 0.51
N THR A 155 16.44 6.98 1.14
CA THR A 155 15.04 7.33 1.43
C THR A 155 14.97 8.46 2.45
N LYS A 156 14.23 9.52 2.12
CA LYS A 156 14.14 10.71 2.97
C LYS A 156 13.02 10.55 3.99
N MET A 157 13.42 10.20 5.21
CA MET A 157 12.50 9.96 6.34
C MET A 157 11.51 11.10 6.59
N GLU A 158 11.92 12.36 6.34
CA GLU A 158 11.05 13.53 6.50
C GLU A 158 9.76 13.43 5.66
N PHE A 159 9.81 12.82 4.47
CA PHE A 159 8.64 12.66 3.60
C PHE A 159 7.78 11.43 3.92
N ALA A 160 8.25 10.53 4.80
CA ALA A 160 7.46 9.41 5.29
C ALA A 160 6.61 9.77 6.52
N ARG A 161 6.80 10.94 7.14
CA ARG A 161 6.05 11.33 8.34
C ARG A 161 4.53 11.30 8.10
N PRO A 162 3.76 10.44 8.81
CA PRO A 162 2.33 10.27 8.57
C PRO A 162 1.55 11.57 8.67
N TYR A 163 1.89 12.48 9.59
CA TYR A 163 1.16 13.75 9.73
C TYR A 163 1.10 14.59 8.44
N LEU A 164 2.05 14.40 7.51
CA LEU A 164 2.05 15.08 6.21
C LEU A 164 0.87 14.69 5.32
N VAL A 165 0.24 13.55 5.59
CA VAL A 165 -0.97 13.08 4.92
C VAL A 165 -2.22 13.83 5.40
N ASP A 166 -2.15 14.56 6.53
CA ASP A 166 -3.30 15.30 7.08
C ASP A 166 -3.90 16.28 6.07
N GLU A 167 -3.04 17.01 5.35
CA GLU A 167 -3.49 17.97 4.35
C GLU A 167 -4.15 17.29 3.16
N VAL A 168 -3.58 16.18 2.71
CA VAL A 168 -4.13 15.36 1.62
C VAL A 168 -5.51 14.83 2.01
N ALA A 169 -5.65 14.27 3.21
CA ALA A 169 -6.92 13.72 3.70
C ALA A 169 -8.02 14.78 3.83
N ARG A 170 -7.67 16.01 4.23
CA ARG A 170 -8.62 17.13 4.31
C ARG A 170 -9.07 17.63 2.93
N GLU A 171 -8.16 17.69 1.96
CA GLU A 171 -8.46 18.18 0.61
C GLU A 171 -9.27 17.16 -0.20
N PHE A 172 -9.02 15.87 0.02
CA PHE A 172 -9.68 14.79 -0.72
C PHE A 172 -10.49 13.87 0.21
N PRO A 173 -11.60 14.35 0.82
CA PRO A 173 -12.38 13.57 1.79
C PRO A 173 -13.01 12.29 1.21
N ASP A 174 -13.17 12.21 -0.11
CA ASP A 174 -13.73 11.03 -0.79
C ASP A 174 -12.64 10.03 -1.23
N LEU A 175 -11.38 10.46 -1.31
CA LEU A 175 -10.26 9.62 -1.69
C LEU A 175 -9.87 8.71 -0.52
N LYS A 176 -9.87 7.39 -0.77
CA LYS A 176 -9.43 6.38 0.19
C LYS A 176 -7.90 6.33 0.22
N ILE A 177 -7.32 6.62 1.37
CA ILE A 177 -5.86 6.69 1.57
C ILE A 177 -5.46 5.58 2.55
N ILE A 178 -4.52 4.73 2.17
CA ILE A 178 -4.00 3.65 3.00
C ILE A 178 -2.53 3.93 3.31
N ILE A 179 -2.22 4.08 4.60
CA ILE A 179 -0.87 4.26 5.10
C ILE A 179 -0.29 2.88 5.43
N SER A 180 0.76 2.45 4.75
CA SER A 180 1.29 1.10 5.00
C SER A 180 2.00 0.96 6.34
N GLN A 181 2.10 -0.27 6.86
CA GLN A 181 2.86 -0.62 8.08
C GLN A 181 2.45 0.20 9.31
N LEU A 182 1.19 0.66 9.37
CA LEU A 182 0.68 1.57 10.38
C LEU A 182 1.51 2.87 10.52
N GLY A 183 2.23 3.26 9.47
CA GLY A 183 3.14 4.41 9.44
C GLY A 183 4.38 4.26 10.31
N TYR A 184 4.85 3.03 10.53
CA TYR A 184 6.10 2.77 11.25
C TYR A 184 7.25 3.66 10.75
N PRO A 185 8.02 4.31 11.65
CA PRO A 185 7.99 4.17 13.11
C PRO A 185 7.03 5.12 13.86
N TRP A 186 6.28 5.98 13.17
CA TRP A 186 5.43 7.02 13.75
C TRP A 186 3.96 6.59 13.87
N MET A 187 3.73 5.42 14.46
CA MET A 187 2.40 4.81 14.49
C MET A 187 1.39 5.61 15.31
N GLU A 188 1.85 6.43 16.25
CA GLU A 188 1.02 7.36 17.02
C GLU A 188 0.45 8.47 16.13
N GLU A 189 1.24 8.99 15.17
CA GLU A 189 0.76 9.97 14.19
C GLU A 189 -0.30 9.34 13.28
N THR A 190 -0.05 8.11 12.80
CA THR A 190 -1.04 7.37 12.01
C THR A 190 -2.32 7.13 12.80
N THR A 191 -2.21 6.68 14.06
CA THR A 191 -3.38 6.44 14.93
C THR A 191 -4.22 7.71 15.09
N ALA A 192 -3.57 8.87 15.27
CA ALA A 192 -4.24 10.17 15.34
C ALA A 192 -4.95 10.52 14.00
N LEU A 193 -4.35 10.21 12.86
CA LEU A 193 -4.97 10.42 11.55
C LEU A 193 -6.18 9.53 11.33
N LEU A 194 -6.09 8.24 11.69
CA LEU A 194 -7.22 7.31 11.61
C LEU A 194 -8.40 7.79 12.45
N ALA A 195 -8.13 8.34 13.65
CA ALA A 195 -9.17 8.90 14.51
C ALA A 195 -9.77 10.21 13.95
N LYS A 196 -8.98 10.97 13.18
CA LYS A 196 -9.36 12.27 12.64
C LYS A 196 -10.12 12.17 11.31
N HIS A 197 -9.76 11.23 10.44
CA HIS A 197 -10.20 11.18 9.05
C HIS A 197 -10.84 9.85 8.68
N ARG A 198 -12.10 9.87 8.26
CA ARG A 198 -12.87 8.67 7.87
C ARG A 198 -12.40 8.01 6.56
N ASN A 199 -11.61 8.73 5.78
CA ASN A 199 -11.08 8.28 4.49
C ASN A 199 -9.62 7.80 4.58
N VAL A 200 -9.01 7.82 5.77
CA VAL A 200 -7.67 7.30 6.01
C VAL A 200 -7.75 5.94 6.69
N PHE A 201 -7.00 5.00 6.14
CA PHE A 201 -6.84 3.62 6.59
C PHE A 201 -5.36 3.34 6.78
N ALA A 202 -5.03 2.23 7.42
CA ALA A 202 -3.66 1.76 7.49
C ALA A 202 -3.60 0.25 7.41
N ASP A 203 -2.62 -0.31 6.70
CA ASP A 203 -2.37 -1.75 6.75
C ASP A 203 -1.36 -2.11 7.85
N ILE A 204 -1.42 -3.33 8.35
CA ILE A 204 -0.50 -3.85 9.38
C ILE A 204 0.70 -4.63 8.79
N SER A 205 0.96 -4.44 7.50
CA SER A 205 1.99 -5.19 6.78
C SER A 205 3.37 -4.97 7.37
N GLY A 206 4.21 -6.03 7.39
CA GLY A 206 5.56 -5.98 7.96
C GLY A 206 5.65 -5.78 9.49
N LEU A 207 4.55 -5.46 10.17
CA LEU A 207 4.53 -5.13 11.60
C LEU A 207 4.48 -6.39 12.47
N VAL A 208 3.60 -7.34 12.14
CA VAL A 208 3.24 -8.50 12.97
C VAL A 208 4.39 -9.46 13.29
N HIS A 209 5.52 -9.35 12.59
CA HIS A 209 6.74 -10.14 12.83
C HIS A 209 7.65 -9.54 13.90
N HIS A 210 7.33 -8.32 14.35
CA HIS A 210 7.96 -7.67 15.48
C HIS A 210 6.98 -7.65 16.64
N GLU A 211 6.82 -8.78 17.33
CA GLU A 211 5.75 -9.03 18.33
C GLU A 211 5.53 -7.87 19.30
N TRP A 212 6.60 -7.37 19.93
CA TRP A 212 6.50 -6.24 20.87
C TRP A 212 6.01 -4.94 20.20
N LEU A 213 6.54 -4.64 19.02
CA LEU A 213 6.17 -3.44 18.27
C LEU A 213 4.72 -3.53 17.80
N ALA A 214 4.33 -4.66 17.22
CA ALA A 214 2.98 -4.94 16.76
C ALA A 214 1.97 -4.90 17.91
N TYR A 215 2.30 -5.52 19.05
CA TYR A 215 1.45 -5.51 20.22
C TYR A 215 1.18 -4.08 20.72
N ASN A 216 2.22 -3.26 20.88
CA ASN A 216 2.05 -1.87 21.33
C ASN A 216 1.24 -1.04 20.34
N ALA A 217 1.51 -1.17 19.04
CA ALA A 217 0.81 -0.41 18.01
C ALA A 217 -0.68 -0.79 17.91
N LEU A 218 -0.99 -2.09 17.94
CA LEU A 218 -2.38 -2.58 17.90
C LEU A 218 -3.13 -2.26 19.19
N LEU A 219 -2.47 -2.31 20.35
CA LEU A 219 -3.06 -1.91 21.62
C LEU A 219 -3.40 -0.41 21.62
N SER A 220 -2.48 0.43 21.13
CA SER A 220 -2.73 1.88 20.98
C SER A 220 -3.89 2.16 20.04
N ALA A 221 -3.95 1.47 18.89
CA ALA A 221 -5.07 1.60 17.95
C ALA A 221 -6.41 1.14 18.56
N TYR A 222 -6.39 0.06 19.36
CA TYR A 222 -7.57 -0.40 20.10
C TYR A 222 -8.04 0.62 21.14
N GLN A 223 -7.12 1.18 21.93
CA GLN A 223 -7.45 2.20 22.93
C GLN A 223 -7.96 3.51 22.28
N ALA A 224 -7.45 3.85 21.10
CA ALA A 224 -7.92 4.98 20.32
C ALA A 224 -9.26 4.72 19.59
N GLY A 225 -9.74 3.48 19.56
CA GLY A 225 -11.00 3.11 18.92
C GLY A 225 -10.96 3.12 17.39
N VAL A 226 -9.79 2.89 16.78
CA VAL A 226 -9.57 2.99 15.32
C VAL A 226 -9.29 1.65 14.63
N MET A 227 -9.61 0.54 15.29
CA MET A 227 -9.35 -0.80 14.77
C MET A 227 -10.15 -1.13 13.50
N ASP A 228 -11.26 -0.43 13.27
CA ASP A 228 -12.10 -0.50 12.08
C ASP A 228 -11.38 0.04 10.83
N ALA A 229 -10.40 0.91 10.99
CA ALA A 229 -9.59 1.49 9.91
C ALA A 229 -8.31 0.69 9.58
N LEU A 230 -8.01 -0.39 10.33
CA LEU A 230 -6.80 -1.19 10.15
C LEU A 230 -7.01 -2.38 9.21
N LEU A 231 -6.26 -2.47 8.12
CA LEU A 231 -6.37 -3.51 7.09
C LEU A 231 -5.30 -4.59 7.22
N PHE A 232 -5.62 -5.82 6.82
CA PHE A 232 -4.63 -6.89 6.73
C PHE A 232 -3.72 -6.73 5.50
N GLY A 233 -2.42 -6.95 5.70
CA GLY A 233 -1.43 -7.01 4.63
C GLY A 233 -0.27 -7.92 5.04
N SER A 234 0.21 -8.78 4.14
CA SER A 234 1.28 -9.73 4.47
C SER A 234 2.68 -9.15 4.26
N ASN A 235 2.86 -8.13 3.43
CA ASN A 235 4.17 -7.67 2.99
C ASN A 235 4.96 -8.80 2.28
N PHE A 236 4.29 -9.66 1.51
CA PHE A 236 4.99 -10.60 0.62
C PHE A 236 5.95 -9.82 -0.29
N PRO A 237 7.17 -10.34 -0.56
CA PRO A 237 7.68 -11.69 -0.28
C PRO A 237 8.35 -11.91 1.07
N TYR A 238 8.39 -10.90 1.92
CA TYR A 238 9.10 -11.02 3.18
C TYR A 238 8.44 -12.05 4.09
N THR A 239 7.11 -12.06 4.07
CA THR A 239 6.32 -13.01 4.85
C THR A 239 5.10 -13.46 4.05
N THR A 240 4.38 -14.48 4.54
CA THR A 240 3.22 -15.05 3.86
C THR A 240 1.94 -14.71 4.61
N ALA A 241 0.81 -14.70 3.90
CA ALA A 241 -0.48 -14.42 4.52
C ALA A 241 -0.80 -15.37 5.68
N ALA A 242 -0.52 -16.67 5.53
CA ALA A 242 -0.70 -17.65 6.60
C ALA A 242 0.13 -17.30 7.86
N ALA A 243 1.41 -17.00 7.69
CA ALA A 243 2.29 -16.66 8.80
C ALA A 243 1.84 -15.36 9.50
N CYS A 244 1.41 -14.35 8.74
CA CYS A 244 0.89 -13.10 9.31
C CYS A 244 -0.41 -13.30 10.09
N ILE A 245 -1.35 -14.10 9.58
CA ILE A 245 -2.61 -14.41 10.27
C ILE A 245 -2.33 -15.15 11.58
N GLU A 246 -1.44 -16.14 11.55
CA GLU A 246 -1.02 -16.89 12.74
C GLU A 246 -0.37 -15.97 13.79
N ALA A 247 0.57 -15.12 13.37
CA ALA A 247 1.24 -14.17 14.24
C ALA A 247 0.26 -13.17 14.86
N LEU A 248 -0.65 -12.61 14.07
CA LEU A 248 -1.67 -11.67 14.55
C LEU A 248 -2.60 -12.33 15.58
N TYR A 249 -3.07 -13.56 15.33
CA TYR A 249 -3.96 -14.27 16.26
C TYR A 249 -3.24 -14.76 17.53
N SER A 250 -1.92 -14.87 17.48
CA SER A 250 -1.08 -15.28 18.61
C SER A 250 -0.52 -14.08 19.40
N ILE A 251 -0.80 -12.84 18.99
CA ILE A 251 -0.15 -11.65 19.56
C ILE A 251 -0.33 -11.51 21.09
N ASN A 252 -1.47 -11.97 21.63
CA ASN A 252 -1.74 -11.93 23.07
C ASN A 252 -0.97 -12.99 23.87
N GLN A 253 -0.31 -13.97 23.22
CA GLN A 253 0.44 -15.01 23.93
C GLN A 253 1.58 -14.40 24.76
N PHE A 254 2.20 -13.33 24.27
CA PHE A 254 3.25 -12.61 25.00
C PHE A 254 2.77 -12.02 26.33
N CYS A 255 1.47 -11.70 26.45
CA CYS A 255 0.89 -11.15 27.68
C CYS A 255 0.62 -12.22 28.74
N HIS A 256 0.63 -13.51 28.38
CA HIS A 256 0.28 -14.58 29.31
C HIS A 256 1.23 -14.63 30.51
N GLY A 257 0.69 -14.67 31.72
CA GLY A 257 1.47 -14.64 32.96
C GLY A 257 2.01 -13.26 33.35
N THR A 258 1.60 -12.19 32.66
CA THR A 258 1.97 -10.80 32.96
C THR A 258 0.74 -9.96 33.37
N ALA A 259 0.94 -8.71 33.80
CA ALA A 259 -0.12 -7.74 34.03
C ALA A 259 -0.43 -6.87 32.79
N LEU A 260 0.12 -7.22 31.62
CA LEU A 260 -0.12 -6.48 30.39
C LEU A 260 -1.56 -6.70 29.92
N PRO A 261 -2.22 -5.66 29.38
CA PRO A 261 -3.56 -5.81 28.81
C PRO A 261 -3.53 -6.75 27.59
N THR A 262 -4.72 -7.15 27.14
CA THR A 262 -4.87 -7.95 25.92
C THR A 262 -5.79 -7.23 24.95
N ILE A 263 -5.64 -7.53 23.67
CA ILE A 263 -6.51 -7.02 22.62
C ILE A 263 -7.62 -8.06 22.40
N PRO A 264 -8.92 -7.69 22.43
CA PRO A 264 -9.99 -8.66 22.22
C PRO A 264 -9.82 -9.42 20.90
N ARG A 265 -10.05 -10.73 20.92
CA ARG A 265 -9.86 -11.58 19.73
C ARG A 265 -10.70 -11.14 18.53
N GLU A 266 -11.91 -10.66 18.78
CA GLU A 266 -12.79 -10.10 17.76
C GLU A 266 -12.15 -8.89 17.05
N GLN A 267 -11.45 -8.05 17.80
CA GLN A 267 -10.77 -6.86 17.27
C GLN A 267 -9.56 -7.23 16.39
N LEU A 268 -8.91 -8.36 16.66
CA LEU A 268 -7.86 -8.91 15.80
C LEU A 268 -8.46 -9.58 14.55
N ARG A 269 -9.56 -10.32 14.73
CA ARG A 269 -10.28 -11.02 13.65
C ARG A 269 -10.81 -10.05 12.61
N GLN A 270 -11.42 -8.94 13.02
CA GLN A 270 -11.94 -7.94 12.07
C GLN A 270 -10.86 -7.36 11.15
N ILE A 271 -9.58 -7.31 11.57
CA ILE A 271 -8.49 -6.82 10.71
C ILE A 271 -8.32 -7.74 9.50
N VAL A 272 -8.38 -9.05 9.74
CA VAL A 272 -8.21 -10.11 8.73
C VAL A 272 -9.47 -10.28 7.88
N GLU A 273 -10.63 -10.34 8.54
CA GLU A 273 -11.92 -10.65 7.92
C GLU A 273 -12.73 -9.38 7.61
N ARG A 274 -12.09 -8.40 6.95
CA ARG A 274 -12.77 -7.18 6.51
C ARG A 274 -13.13 -7.24 5.04
N ASP A 275 -14.31 -6.71 4.70
CA ASP A 275 -14.69 -6.45 3.32
C ASP A 275 -13.95 -5.20 2.79
N VAL A 276 -12.66 -5.38 2.52
CA VAL A 276 -11.78 -4.32 2.05
C VAL A 276 -12.19 -3.82 0.67
N LEU A 277 -12.68 -4.71 -0.20
CA LEU A 277 -13.03 -4.35 -1.58
C LEU A 277 -14.18 -3.33 -1.60
N THR A 278 -15.21 -3.54 -0.79
CA THR A 278 -16.30 -2.57 -0.63
C THR A 278 -15.82 -1.31 0.08
N LEU A 279 -15.04 -1.46 1.17
CA LEU A 279 -14.55 -0.33 1.97
C LEU A 279 -13.71 0.67 1.16
N LEU A 280 -12.90 0.16 0.23
CA LEU A 280 -12.01 0.93 -0.62
C LEU A 280 -12.60 1.28 -1.99
N ASN A 281 -13.89 1.02 -2.22
CA ASN A 281 -14.58 1.25 -3.50
C ASN A 281 -13.94 0.50 -4.70
N ILE A 282 -13.38 -0.69 -4.48
CA ILE A 282 -12.77 -1.53 -5.51
C ILE A 282 -13.80 -2.48 -6.14
N ALA A 283 -14.87 -2.83 -5.41
CA ALA A 283 -15.92 -3.74 -5.85
C ALA A 283 -16.76 -3.17 -7.01
N GLY A 284 -16.82 -3.90 -8.13
CA GLY A 284 -17.57 -3.54 -9.35
C GLY A 284 -16.75 -3.72 -10.64
N GLU A 285 -17.39 -3.73 -11.81
CA GLU A 285 -16.69 -3.50 -13.09
C GLU A 285 -16.10 -2.07 -13.09
N PRO A 286 -14.99 -1.80 -13.80
CA PRO A 286 -14.54 -0.44 -14.00
C PRO A 286 -15.64 0.41 -14.61
N ASP A 287 -15.97 1.51 -13.94
CA ASP A 287 -16.76 2.59 -14.55
C ASP A 287 -15.86 3.21 -15.61
N LEU A 288 -15.79 2.57 -16.77
CA LEU A 288 -15.01 3.01 -17.90
C LEU A 288 -15.60 4.36 -18.32
N ALA A 289 -14.94 5.44 -17.90
CA ALA A 289 -15.32 6.78 -18.33
C ALA A 289 -15.38 6.77 -19.87
N PRO A 290 -16.49 7.22 -20.49
CA PRO A 290 -16.51 7.38 -21.93
C PRO A 290 -15.36 8.31 -22.33
N PRO A 291 -14.66 8.02 -23.45
CA PRO A 291 -13.56 8.87 -23.90
C PRO A 291 -14.05 10.32 -23.99
N GLU A 292 -13.31 11.25 -23.38
CA GLU A 292 -13.61 12.68 -23.51
C GLU A 292 -13.68 13.02 -25.01
N PRO A 293 -14.71 13.77 -25.45
CA PRO A 293 -14.78 14.20 -26.84
C PRO A 293 -13.57 15.08 -27.13
N ASP A 294 -12.84 14.71 -28.19
CA ASP A 294 -11.66 15.40 -28.71
C ASP A 294 -11.99 16.87 -28.99
N THR A 295 -11.71 17.76 -28.04
CA THR A 295 -11.81 19.21 -28.25
C THR A 295 -10.60 19.69 -29.04
N THR A 296 -10.50 19.24 -30.29
CA THR A 296 -9.54 19.76 -31.26
C THR A 296 -10.24 20.09 -32.58
N VAL A 297 -11.29 20.90 -32.54
CA VAL A 297 -11.74 21.67 -33.72
C VAL A 297 -12.34 23.00 -33.26
N ILE A 298 -11.53 24.05 -33.17
CA ILE A 298 -11.99 25.38 -33.59
C ILE A 298 -11.09 25.80 -34.74
N GLN A 299 -11.75 25.88 -35.89
CA GLN A 299 -11.24 26.23 -37.19
C GLN A 299 -10.58 27.61 -37.14
N VAL A 300 -9.40 27.68 -37.72
CA VAL A 300 -8.87 28.91 -38.31
C VAL A 300 -9.57 29.05 -39.65
N GLU A 301 -10.39 30.08 -39.83
CA GLU A 301 -10.77 30.56 -41.17
C GLU A 301 -11.04 32.09 -41.11
N GLU A 302 -10.19 32.78 -41.87
CA GLU A 302 -10.21 34.15 -42.46
C GLU A 302 -10.35 35.40 -41.58
#